data_AF-A0A7S6RUZ5-F1
#
_entry.id   AF-A0A7S6RUZ5-F1
#
_cell.length_a   1.000
_cell.length_b   1.000
_cell.length_c   1.000
_cell.angle_alpha   90.00
_cell.angle_beta   90.00
_cell.angle_gamma   90.00
#
_symmetry.space_group_name_H-M   'P 1'
#
loop_
_entity.id
_entity.type
_entity.pdbx_description
1 polymer ?
#
loop_
_entity_poly.entity_id
_entity_poly.type
_entity_poly.pdbx_seq_one_letter_code
_entity_poly.pdbx_strand_id
1 'polypeptide(L)'
;MTFECQEISRLLVEAENKISSFERKIQNISITVEPLKVKREAVLAALEYANREEARRKLTGLFVRDGEYGFPINFSEELLRKLEQRKNELDKRIQYYENKCEERQKGIEFIRQDIELLKKAQYLELNASLYEAAAIIDD
;
A
#
# COMPACT_ATOMS: atom_id res chain seq x y z
N MET A 1 30.23 -15.37 -25.99
CA MET A 1 29.34 -14.53 -25.16
C MET A 1 30.25 -13.57 -24.42
N THR A 2 30.10 -12.26 -24.62
CA THR A 2 30.96 -11.25 -23.99
C THR A 2 30.70 -11.19 -22.48
N PHE A 3 31.70 -10.74 -21.71
CA PHE A 3 31.57 -10.54 -20.25
C PHE A 3 30.41 -9.58 -19.91
N GLU A 4 30.19 -8.58 -20.76
CA GLU A 4 29.12 -7.57 -20.64
C GLU A 4 27.72 -8.19 -20.77
N CYS A 5 27.52 -9.11 -21.72
CA CYS A 5 26.23 -9.80 -21.92
C CYS A 5 25.87 -10.72 -20.73
N GLN A 6 26.88 -11.33 -20.08
CA GLN A 6 26.69 -12.12 -18.86
C GLN A 6 26.34 -11.23 -17.66
N GLU A 7 26.98 -10.06 -17.56
CA GLU A 7 26.71 -9.09 -16.49
C GLU A 7 25.30 -8.49 -16.62
N ILE A 8 24.85 -8.13 -17.84
CA ILE A 8 23.48 -7.67 -18.07
C ILE A 8 22.47 -8.76 -17.67
N SER A 9 22.74 -10.02 -18.01
CA SER A 9 21.87 -11.14 -17.62
C SER A 9 21.78 -11.31 -16.10
N ARG A 10 22.90 -11.15 -15.38
CA ARG A 10 22.93 -11.16 -13.91
C ARG A 10 22.10 -10.03 -13.31
N LEU A 11 22.26 -8.80 -13.82
CA LEU A 11 21.53 -7.62 -13.38
C LEU A 11 20.02 -7.76 -13.60
N LEU A 12 19.60 -8.33 -14.73
CA LEU A 12 18.18 -8.61 -15.00
C LEU A 12 17.57 -9.57 -13.98
N VAL A 13 18.27 -10.67 -13.66
CA VAL A 13 17.80 -11.63 -12.65
C VAL A 13 17.72 -10.99 -11.26
N GLU A 14 18.71 -10.17 -10.88
CA GLU A 14 18.70 -9.46 -9.60
C GLU A 14 17.56 -8.44 -9.51
N ALA A 15 17.29 -7.72 -10.60
CA ALA A 15 16.19 -6.77 -10.71
C ALA A 15 14.81 -7.47 -10.56
N GLU A 16 14.60 -8.60 -11.23
CA GLU A 16 13.36 -9.39 -11.13
C GLU A 16 13.15 -9.97 -9.71
N ASN A 17 14.23 -10.46 -9.08
CA ASN A 17 14.20 -10.90 -7.69
C ASN A 17 13.86 -9.76 -6.73
N LYS A 18 14.35 -8.55 -7.00
CA LYS A 18 14.07 -7.35 -6.20
C LYS A 18 12.60 -6.93 -6.31
N ILE A 19 12.03 -6.95 -7.52
CA ILE A 19 10.60 -6.70 -7.74
C ILE A 19 9.77 -7.71 -6.93
N SER A 20 10.06 -9.01 -7.08
CA SER A 20 9.36 -10.08 -6.36
C SER A 20 9.40 -9.90 -4.83
N SER A 21 10.55 -9.43 -4.31
CA SER A 21 10.71 -9.10 -2.89
C SER A 21 9.83 -7.93 -2.44
N PHE A 22 9.72 -6.88 -3.27
CA PHE A 22 8.85 -5.74 -2.98
C PHE A 22 7.38 -6.09 -3.07
N GLU A 23 6.96 -6.86 -4.07
CA GLU A 23 5.58 -7.33 -4.22
C GLU A 23 5.14 -8.16 -3.01
N ARG A 24 5.98 -9.11 -2.56
CA ARG A 24 5.71 -9.88 -1.33
C ARG A 24 5.58 -8.99 -0.10
N LYS A 25 6.43 -7.96 0.03
CA LYS A 25 6.35 -7.00 1.15
C LYS A 25 5.06 -6.18 1.11
N ILE A 26 4.62 -5.75 -0.08
CA ILE A 26 3.35 -5.04 -0.26
C ILE A 26 2.18 -5.93 0.16
N GLN A 27 2.18 -7.20 -0.27
CA GLN A 27 1.14 -8.16 0.12
C GLN A 27 1.09 -8.37 1.64
N ASN A 28 2.24 -8.52 2.30
CA ASN A 28 2.31 -8.63 3.76
C ASN A 28 1.81 -7.38 4.48
N ILE A 29 2.07 -6.19 3.92
CA ILE A 29 1.53 -4.94 4.46
C ILE A 29 0.00 -4.92 4.33
N SER A 30 -0.56 -5.34 3.19
CA SER A 30 -2.02 -5.43 3.01
C SER A 30 -2.68 -6.32 4.07
N ILE A 31 -2.09 -7.50 4.34
CA ILE A 31 -2.54 -8.41 5.41
C ILE A 31 -2.49 -7.74 6.80
N THR A 32 -1.56 -6.82 7.01
CA THR A 32 -1.40 -6.08 8.28
C THR A 32 -2.37 -4.90 8.39
N VAL A 33 -2.66 -4.21 7.28
CA VAL A 33 -3.49 -3.00 7.24
C VAL A 33 -4.97 -3.33 7.35
N GLU A 34 -5.42 -4.43 6.73
CA GLU A 34 -6.85 -4.77 6.69
C GLU A 34 -7.46 -4.91 8.10
N PRO A 35 -6.84 -5.62 9.07
CA PRO A 35 -7.34 -5.67 10.44
C PRO A 35 -7.32 -4.32 11.16
N LEU A 36 -6.42 -3.41 10.78
CA LEU A 36 -6.39 -2.06 11.35
C LEU A 36 -7.56 -1.22 10.84
N LYS A 37 -7.91 -1.34 9.55
CA LYS A 37 -9.08 -0.69 8.95
C LYS A 37 -10.37 -1.18 9.58
N VAL A 38 -10.55 -2.48 9.76
CA VAL A 38 -11.71 -3.05 10.47
C VAL A 38 -11.82 -2.51 11.91
N LYS A 39 -10.71 -2.47 12.65
CA LYS A 39 -10.69 -1.89 14.01
C LYS A 39 -11.06 -0.41 14.02
N ARG A 40 -10.59 0.33 13.02
CA ARG A 40 -10.89 1.76 12.87
C ARG A 40 -12.37 1.99 12.58
N GLU A 41 -12.98 1.20 11.72
CA GLU A 41 -14.41 1.29 11.40
C GLU A 41 -15.29 1.10 12.63
N ALA A 42 -15.00 0.10 13.46
CA ALA A 42 -15.71 -0.10 14.73
C ALA A 42 -15.59 1.12 15.68
N VAL A 43 -14.40 1.73 15.76
CA VAL A 43 -14.18 2.95 16.56
C VAL A 43 -14.96 4.14 15.99
N LEU A 44 -14.96 4.31 14.66
CA LEU A 44 -15.71 5.38 14.00
C LEU A 44 -17.22 5.22 14.21
N ALA A 45 -17.74 3.99 14.09
CA ALA A 45 -19.15 3.71 14.34
C ALA A 45 -19.56 4.02 15.78
N ALA A 46 -18.71 3.69 16.77
CA ALA A 46 -18.97 4.01 18.17
C ALA A 46 -19.01 5.53 18.43
N LEU A 47 -18.05 6.28 17.85
CA LEU A 47 -18.01 7.75 17.95
C LEU A 47 -19.20 8.40 17.22
N GLU A 48 -19.56 7.90 16.03
CA GLU A 48 -20.72 8.40 15.28
C GLU A 48 -22.02 8.15 16.04
N TYR A 49 -22.20 6.96 16.62
CA TYR A 49 -23.35 6.64 17.45
C TYR A 49 -23.46 7.60 18.63
N ALA A 50 -22.35 7.86 19.35
CA ALA A 50 -22.33 8.79 20.46
C ALA A 50 -22.77 10.21 20.05
N ASN A 51 -22.27 10.70 18.92
CA ASN A 51 -22.64 12.01 18.37
C ASN A 51 -24.12 12.07 17.96
N ARG A 52 -24.63 11.00 17.33
CA ARG A 52 -26.04 10.91 16.92
C ARG A 52 -26.97 10.87 18.14
N GLU A 53 -26.59 10.20 19.22
CA GLU A 53 -27.38 10.19 20.45
C GLU A 53 -27.39 11.56 21.13
N GLU A 54 -26.29 12.32 21.11
CA GLU A 54 -26.29 13.71 21.57
C GLU A 54 -27.26 14.58 20.73
N ALA A 55 -27.26 14.41 19.41
CA ALA A 55 -28.19 15.09 18.52
C ALA A 55 -29.65 14.66 18.78
N ARG A 56 -29.90 13.37 19.01
CA ARG A 56 -31.24 12.85 19.34
C ARG A 56 -31.77 13.43 20.63
N ARG A 57 -30.94 13.54 21.68
CA ARG A 57 -31.33 14.19 22.96
C ARG A 57 -31.74 15.65 22.77
N LYS A 58 -31.17 16.36 21.79
CA LYS A 58 -31.57 17.72 21.43
C LYS A 58 -32.91 17.77 20.66
N LEU A 59 -33.32 16.65 20.06
CA LEU A 59 -34.55 16.51 19.26
C LEU A 59 -35.71 15.85 20.02
N THR A 60 -35.45 15.21 21.17
CA THR A 60 -36.48 14.68 22.07
C THR A 60 -37.43 15.80 22.49
N GLY A 61 -38.72 15.64 22.18
CA GLY A 61 -39.76 16.65 22.36
C GLY A 61 -40.37 17.20 21.07
N LEU A 62 -39.66 17.12 19.92
CA LEU A 62 -40.18 17.60 18.62
C LEU A 62 -40.63 16.47 17.68
N PHE A 63 -39.92 15.33 17.63
CA PHE A 63 -40.19 14.27 16.62
C PHE A 63 -39.98 12.82 17.07
N VAL A 64 -39.34 12.58 18.22
CA VAL A 64 -39.03 11.21 18.69
C VAL A 64 -39.58 11.05 20.10
N ARG A 65 -40.45 10.06 20.31
CA ARG A 65 -40.95 9.72 21.65
C ARG A 65 -39.92 8.89 22.41
N ASP A 66 -39.91 9.04 23.73
CA ASP A 66 -39.09 8.20 24.59
C ASP A 66 -39.48 6.72 24.40
N GLY A 67 -38.49 5.88 24.10
CA GLY A 67 -38.66 4.44 23.92
C GLY A 67 -38.91 3.92 22.50
N GLU A 68 -39.20 4.77 21.50
CA GLU A 68 -39.49 4.32 20.11
C GLU A 68 -38.34 3.52 19.47
N TYR A 69 -37.09 3.80 19.87
CA TYR A 69 -35.88 3.13 19.35
C TYR A 69 -35.07 2.48 20.48
N GLY A 70 -35.72 2.09 21.58
CA GLY A 70 -35.05 1.54 22.75
C GLY A 70 -34.25 2.58 23.56
N PHE A 71 -33.54 2.09 24.58
CA PHE A 71 -32.69 2.91 25.44
C PHE A 71 -31.32 3.15 24.80
N PRO A 72 -30.82 4.40 24.81
CA PRO A 72 -29.53 4.70 24.21
C PRO A 72 -28.37 4.08 24.99
N ILE A 73 -27.33 3.67 24.27
CA ILE A 73 -26.06 3.29 24.90
C ILE A 73 -25.34 4.58 25.30
N ASN A 74 -25.20 4.80 26.61
CA ASN A 74 -24.51 5.97 27.14
C ASN A 74 -23.02 5.67 27.31
N PHE A 75 -22.19 6.24 26.43
CA PHE A 75 -20.75 6.23 26.62
C PHE A 75 -20.31 7.34 27.58
N SER A 76 -19.33 7.05 28.44
CA SER A 76 -18.71 8.08 29.28
C SER A 76 -17.78 8.97 28.44
N GLU A 77 -17.61 10.23 28.84
CA GLU A 77 -16.66 11.15 28.18
C GLU A 77 -15.23 10.59 28.16
N GLU A 78 -14.82 9.89 29.23
CA GLU A 78 -13.52 9.23 29.28
C GLU A 78 -13.38 8.16 28.19
N LEU A 79 -14.43 7.37 27.95
CA LEU A 79 -14.44 6.36 26.91
C LEU A 79 -14.41 7.00 25.51
N LEU A 80 -15.16 8.08 25.28
CA LEU A 80 -15.13 8.82 24.02
C LEU A 80 -13.73 9.38 23.72
N ARG A 81 -13.07 9.97 24.72
CA ARG A 81 -11.67 10.42 24.60
C ARG A 81 -10.72 9.28 24.27
N LYS A 82 -10.88 8.12 24.90
CA LYS A 82 -10.08 6.91 24.59
C LYS A 82 -10.33 6.43 23.16
N LEU A 83 -11.57 6.46 22.68
CA LEU A 83 -11.93 6.09 21.31
C LEU A 83 -11.34 7.07 20.30
N GLU A 84 -11.35 8.37 20.55
CA GLU A 84 -10.72 9.39 19.71
C GLU A 84 -9.19 9.23 19.64
N GLN A 85 -8.55 9.01 20.79
CA GLN A 85 -7.12 8.68 20.84
C GLN A 85 -6.84 7.42 20.01
N ARG A 86 -7.65 6.38 20.19
CA ARG A 86 -7.49 5.11 19.47
C ARG A 86 -7.69 5.27 17.97
N LYS A 87 -8.66 6.07 17.53
CA LYS A 87 -8.86 6.43 16.12
C LYS A 87 -7.58 7.06 15.56
N ASN A 88 -7.04 8.07 16.24
CA ASN A 88 -5.83 8.77 15.78
C ASN A 88 -4.60 7.84 15.72
N GLU A 89 -4.46 6.91 16.66
CA GLU A 89 -3.40 5.88 16.61
C GLU A 89 -3.54 4.96 15.40
N LEU A 90 -4.77 4.50 15.12
CA LEU A 90 -5.06 3.63 13.99
C LEU A 90 -4.83 4.37 12.66
N ASP A 91 -5.31 5.62 12.54
CA ASP A 91 -5.07 6.48 11.38
C ASP A 91 -3.57 6.62 11.08
N LYS A 92 -2.76 6.95 12.09
CA LYS A 92 -1.30 7.09 11.94
C LYS A 92 -0.64 5.78 11.50
N ARG A 93 -1.06 4.64 12.05
CA ARG A 93 -0.51 3.32 11.68
C ARG A 93 -0.89 2.92 10.26
N ILE A 94 -2.15 3.14 9.87
CA ILE A 94 -2.62 2.87 8.51
C ILE A 94 -1.84 3.73 7.52
N GLN A 95 -1.75 5.03 7.76
CA GLN A 95 -0.99 5.95 6.91
C GLN A 95 0.48 5.54 6.77
N TYR A 96 1.12 5.15 7.87
CA TYR A 96 2.51 4.68 7.85
C TYR A 96 2.68 3.50 6.89
N TYR A 97 1.79 2.51 6.95
CA TYR A 97 1.84 1.34 6.09
C TYR A 97 1.48 1.65 4.64
N GLU A 98 0.51 2.52 4.40
CA GLU A 98 0.14 2.97 3.06
C GLU A 98 1.30 3.72 2.38
N ASN A 99 1.97 4.62 3.10
CA ASN A 99 3.20 5.27 2.61
C ASN A 99 4.29 4.25 2.27
N LYS A 100 4.45 3.22 3.10
CA LYS A 100 5.44 2.14 2.86
C LYS A 100 5.10 1.28 1.64
N CYS A 101 3.82 1.12 1.30
CA CYS A 101 3.40 0.51 0.04
C CYS A 101 3.71 1.41 -1.14
N GLU A 102 3.38 2.70 -1.06
CA GLU A 102 3.62 3.66 -2.14
C GLU A 102 5.13 3.78 -2.46
N GLU A 103 5.99 3.90 -1.44
CA GLU A 103 7.45 3.90 -1.61
C GLU A 103 7.95 2.65 -2.36
N ARG A 104 7.39 1.47 -2.03
CA ARG A 104 7.77 0.21 -2.68
C ARG A 104 7.24 0.13 -4.10
N GLN A 105 6.04 0.63 -4.37
CA GLN A 105 5.47 0.70 -5.73
C GLN A 105 6.32 1.58 -6.64
N LYS A 106 6.75 2.76 -6.16
CA LYS A 106 7.71 3.60 -6.87
C LYS A 106 9.03 2.89 -7.14
N GLY A 107 9.53 2.13 -6.16
CA GLY A 107 10.72 1.29 -6.33
C GLY A 107 10.55 0.20 -7.40
N ILE A 108 9.38 -0.46 -7.45
CA ILE A 108 9.06 -1.44 -8.50
C ILE A 108 9.03 -0.77 -9.88
N GLU A 109 8.37 0.39 -10.00
CA GLU A 109 8.28 1.13 -11.26
C GLU A 109 9.66 1.52 -11.79
N PHE A 110 10.51 2.05 -10.92
CA PHE A 110 11.90 2.37 -11.24
C PHE A 110 12.66 1.13 -11.76
N ILE A 111 12.58 0.00 -11.05
CA ILE A 111 13.29 -1.23 -11.46
C ILE A 111 12.75 -1.76 -12.80
N ARG A 112 11.44 -1.64 -13.06
CA ARG A 112 10.86 -2.05 -14.34
C ARG A 112 11.41 -1.23 -15.51
N GLN A 113 11.57 0.08 -15.32
CA GLN A 113 12.21 0.94 -16.33
C GLN A 113 13.66 0.54 -16.57
N ASP A 114 14.42 0.27 -15.49
CA ASP A 114 15.81 -0.22 -15.60
C ASP A 114 15.91 -1.55 -16.37
N ILE A 115 15.00 -2.50 -16.10
CA ILE A 115 14.93 -3.77 -16.84
C ILE A 115 14.72 -3.54 -18.34
N GLU A 116 13.83 -2.61 -18.72
CA GLU A 116 13.60 -2.30 -20.14
C GLU A 116 14.84 -1.70 -20.81
N LEU A 117 15.56 -0.81 -20.10
CA LEU A 117 16.81 -0.22 -20.60
C LEU A 117 17.91 -1.27 -20.74
N LEU A 118 18.09 -2.15 -19.75
CA LEU A 118 19.06 -3.24 -19.78
C LEU A 118 18.78 -4.22 -20.94
N LYS A 119 17.51 -4.58 -21.18
CA LYS A 119 17.12 -5.42 -22.33
C LYS A 119 17.47 -4.77 -23.67
N LYS A 120 17.27 -3.46 -23.80
CA LYS A 120 17.66 -2.71 -25.02
C LYS A 120 19.18 -2.67 -25.19
N ALA A 121 19.93 -2.44 -24.12
CA ALA A 121 21.39 -2.48 -24.15
C ALA A 121 21.91 -3.86 -24.57
N GLN A 122 21.37 -4.93 -24.00
CA GLN A 122 21.71 -6.31 -24.36
C GLN A 122 21.46 -6.60 -25.84
N TYR A 123 20.33 -6.13 -26.39
CA TYR A 123 20.01 -6.28 -27.81
C TYR A 123 21.03 -5.54 -28.70
N LEU A 124 21.44 -4.33 -28.32
CA LEU A 124 22.43 -3.55 -29.08
C LEU A 124 23.80 -4.23 -29.07
N GLU A 125 24.28 -4.71 -27.92
CA GLU A 125 25.54 -5.46 -27.82
C GLU A 125 25.52 -6.73 -28.68
N LEU A 126 24.41 -7.48 -28.63
CA LEU A 126 24.26 -8.69 -29.42
C LEU A 126 24.33 -8.39 -30.93
N ASN A 127 23.66 -7.33 -31.39
CA ASN A 127 23.69 -6.95 -32.79
C ASN A 127 25.03 -6.37 -33.23
N ALA A 128 25.69 -5.55 -32.40
CA ALA A 128 27.03 -5.05 -32.69
C ALA A 128 28.02 -6.21 -32.87
N SER A 129 27.96 -7.21 -31.98
CA SER A 129 28.76 -8.44 -32.08
C SER A 129 28.46 -9.24 -33.36
N LEU A 130 27.20 -9.26 -33.84
CA LEU A 130 26.83 -9.93 -35.08
C LEU A 130 27.39 -9.21 -36.32
N TYR A 131 27.37 -7.88 -36.33
CA TYR A 131 27.96 -7.09 -37.42
C TYR A 131 29.48 -7.25 -37.49
N GLU A 132 30.16 -7.24 -36.34
CA GLU A 132 31.61 -7.49 -36.28
C GLU A 132 31.96 -8.91 -36.73
N ALA A 133 31.17 -9.92 -36.34
CA ALA A 133 31.37 -11.30 -36.76
C ALA A 133 31.13 -11.50 -38.28
N ALA A 134 30.14 -10.80 -38.86
CA ALA A 134 29.88 -10.85 -40.30
C ALA A 134 31.00 -10.19 -41.11
N ALA A 135 31.56 -9.07 -40.63
CA ALA A 135 32.67 -8.38 -41.30
C ALA A 135 33.98 -9.21 -41.36
N ILE A 136 34.18 -10.13 -40.42
CA ILE A 136 35.34 -11.04 -40.40
C ILE A 136 35.18 -12.20 -41.41
N ILE A 137 33.95 -12.51 -41.85
CA ILE A 137 33.67 -13.63 -42.76
C ILE A 137 33.75 -13.19 -44.24
N ASP A 138 33.62 -11.89 -44.52
CA ASP A 138 33.67 -11.31 -45.87
C ASP A 138 35.08 -10.83 -46.31
N ASP A 139 36.12 -11.06 -45.49
CA ASP A 139 37.56 -10.89 -45.82
C ASP A 139 38.24 -12.26 -46.08
#